data_AF-A0A0B7HMU7-F1
#
_entry.id   AF-A0A0B7HMU7-F1
#
_cell.length_a   1.000
_cell.length_b   1.000
_cell.length_c   1.000
_cell.angle_alpha   90.00
_cell.angle_beta   90.00
_cell.angle_gamma   90.00
#
_symmetry.space_group_name_H-M   'P 1'
#
loop_
_entity.id
_entity.type
_entity.pdbx_description
1 polymer ?
#
loop_
_entity_poly.entity_id
_entity_poly.type
_entity_poly.pdbx_seq_one_letter_code
_entity_poly.pdbx_strand_id
1 'polypeptide(L)'
;MTSFLTTGGIRGSKKGVQRFEPRSFNMGLSRKGYEATNGFGKIHPGEDPDLVIRLWKKGFQTAFIEDAFVYHKRRISWEKFRKQVSKFGQTRPILNHWHPHTRKITFWLPALFSLGLIAALIGTLWGCFAGLYLYGAYFILIAWHSTRVNRSLRIGLLSVWALLIQFFGYGFGFLYATFRLLFSRQSPEVLFPHLFFK
;
A
#
# COMPACT_ATOMS: atom_id res chain seq x y z
N MET A 1 10.58 8.24 -2.10
CA MET A 1 9.14 7.95 -1.89
C MET A 1 8.87 7.21 -0.60
N THR A 2 9.85 6.58 0.03
CA THR A 2 9.68 5.98 1.36
C THR A 2 10.36 6.88 2.37
N SER A 3 9.61 7.28 3.38
CA SER A 3 10.13 7.98 4.55
C SER A 3 9.42 7.44 5.78
N PHE A 4 9.99 7.75 6.94
CA PHE A 4 9.30 7.51 8.21
C PHE A 4 7.96 8.25 8.25
N LEU A 5 7.95 9.51 7.81
CA LEU A 5 6.77 10.38 7.84
C LEU A 5 5.61 9.94 6.95
N THR A 6 5.87 9.20 5.85
CA THR A 6 4.80 8.81 4.92
C THR A 6 4.47 7.32 4.98
N THR A 7 5.49 6.47 4.91
CA THR A 7 5.34 5.01 4.79
C THR A 7 5.84 4.27 6.03
N GLY A 8 6.07 4.98 7.14
CA GLY A 8 6.60 4.41 8.39
C GLY A 8 8.02 3.86 8.28
N GLY A 9 8.78 4.22 7.24
CA GLY A 9 10.14 3.71 7.03
C GLY A 9 10.23 2.22 6.65
N ILE A 10 9.10 1.58 6.32
CA ILE A 10 8.99 0.13 6.10
C ILE A 10 9.88 -0.40 4.95
N ARG A 11 10.27 0.47 4.01
CA ARG A 11 11.16 0.11 2.90
C ARG A 11 12.54 0.73 3.11
N GLY A 12 13.54 -0.12 3.37
CA GLY A 12 14.96 0.27 3.52
C GLY A 12 15.54 0.17 4.93
N SER A 13 14.76 -0.29 5.94
CA SER A 13 15.30 -0.52 7.28
C SER A 13 16.14 -1.80 7.31
N LYS A 14 17.46 -1.66 7.46
CA LYS A 14 18.43 -2.77 7.59
C LYS A 14 18.17 -3.68 8.80
N LYS A 15 17.43 -3.20 9.79
CA LYS A 15 17.14 -3.90 11.04
C LYS A 15 15.66 -4.29 11.09
N GLY A 16 15.37 -5.59 11.05
CA GLY A 16 14.14 -6.12 11.65
C GLY A 16 13.05 -6.69 10.75
N VAL A 17 13.36 -7.40 9.66
CA VAL A 17 12.32 -8.15 8.93
C VAL A 17 12.63 -9.65 8.95
N GLN A 18 12.32 -10.33 10.05
CA GLN A 18 12.38 -11.80 10.15
C GLN A 18 11.36 -12.52 9.23
N ARG A 19 10.34 -11.81 8.72
CA ARG A 19 9.38 -12.31 7.73
C ARG A 19 9.05 -11.23 6.71
N PHE A 20 9.79 -11.23 5.61
CA PHE A 20 9.66 -10.26 4.52
C PHE A 20 8.69 -10.79 3.46
N GLU A 21 7.79 -9.94 2.97
CA GLU A 21 6.97 -10.21 1.78
C GLU A 21 7.74 -9.76 0.52
N PRO A 22 8.52 -10.64 -0.14
CA PRO A 22 9.19 -10.30 -1.39
C PRO A 22 8.19 -9.90 -2.47
N ARG A 23 8.68 -9.07 -3.39
CA ARG A 23 7.90 -8.58 -4.53
C ARG A 23 8.40 -9.27 -5.78
N SER A 24 7.49 -9.67 -6.66
CA SER A 24 7.80 -10.50 -7.84
C SER A 24 8.82 -9.88 -8.78
N PHE A 25 8.98 -8.55 -8.77
CA PHE A 25 9.98 -7.85 -9.59
C PHE A 25 11.43 -8.21 -9.26
N ASN A 26 11.72 -8.72 -8.05
CA ASN A 26 13.05 -9.18 -7.63
C ASN A 26 12.93 -10.28 -6.57
N MET A 27 12.32 -11.41 -6.97
CA MET A 27 12.06 -12.55 -6.09
C MET A 27 12.52 -13.84 -6.76
N GLY A 28 13.31 -14.62 -6.03
CA GLY A 28 13.56 -16.04 -6.35
C GLY A 28 12.55 -16.94 -5.64
N LEU A 29 12.14 -18.02 -6.31
CA LEU A 29 11.26 -19.05 -5.77
C LEU A 29 11.87 -20.43 -6.04
N SER A 30 12.05 -21.24 -5.00
CA SER A 30 12.54 -22.60 -5.17
C SER A 30 11.49 -23.45 -5.89
N ARG A 31 11.95 -24.45 -6.68
CA ARG A 31 11.06 -25.41 -7.35
C ARG A 31 10.09 -26.07 -6.36
N LYS A 32 10.60 -26.52 -5.22
CA LYS A 32 9.77 -27.11 -4.14
C LYS A 32 8.69 -26.15 -3.63
N GLY A 33 9.02 -24.86 -3.47
CA GLY A 33 8.05 -23.83 -3.08
C GLY A 33 6.99 -23.59 -4.14
N TYR A 34 7.39 -23.56 -5.41
CA TYR A 34 6.48 -23.46 -6.55
C TYR A 34 5.51 -24.64 -6.63
N GLU A 35 6.01 -25.87 -6.63
CA GLU A 35 5.20 -27.09 -6.68
C GLU A 35 4.28 -27.20 -5.47
N ALA A 36 4.71 -26.74 -4.30
CA ALA A 36 3.87 -26.70 -3.11
C ALA A 36 2.73 -25.68 -3.21
N THR A 37 2.84 -24.63 -4.04
CA THR A 37 1.87 -23.52 -4.07
C THR A 37 1.15 -23.36 -5.40
N ASN A 38 1.52 -24.13 -6.43
CA ASN A 38 1.12 -23.90 -7.82
C ASN A 38 1.45 -22.48 -8.31
N GLY A 39 2.47 -21.85 -7.75
CA GLY A 39 2.90 -20.50 -8.14
C GLY A 39 1.91 -19.39 -7.79
N PHE A 40 1.90 -18.32 -8.61
CA PHE A 40 1.12 -17.11 -8.39
C PHE A 40 -0.39 -17.32 -8.64
N GLY A 41 -1.21 -16.71 -7.78
CA GLY A 41 -2.66 -16.65 -8.01
C GLY A 41 -3.04 -15.65 -9.10
N LYS A 42 -4.33 -15.65 -9.48
CA LYS A 42 -4.84 -14.76 -10.55
C LYS A 42 -5.05 -13.30 -10.13
N ILE A 43 -5.03 -12.99 -8.83
CA ILE A 43 -5.26 -11.63 -8.34
C ILE A 43 -4.12 -10.70 -8.76
N HIS A 44 -4.45 -9.53 -9.33
CA HIS A 44 -3.48 -8.53 -9.73
C HIS A 44 -3.99 -7.09 -9.55
N PRO A 45 -3.26 -6.25 -8.81
CA PRO A 45 -2.09 -6.60 -7.99
C PRO A 45 -2.50 -7.41 -6.76
N GLY A 46 -1.59 -8.16 -6.15
CA GLY A 46 -1.84 -8.97 -4.94
C GLY A 46 -1.25 -10.37 -4.97
N GLU A 47 -0.80 -10.81 -6.14
CA GLU A 47 -0.20 -12.10 -6.42
C GLU A 47 1.03 -12.37 -5.54
N ASP A 48 1.93 -11.40 -5.35
CA ASP A 48 3.13 -11.60 -4.52
C ASP A 48 2.80 -11.88 -3.05
N PRO A 49 2.06 -10.99 -2.35
CA PRO A 49 1.73 -11.24 -0.95
C PRO A 49 0.87 -12.50 -0.77
N ASP A 50 -0.06 -12.79 -1.68
CA ASP A 50 -0.81 -14.06 -1.63
C ASP A 50 0.12 -15.28 -1.68
N LEU A 51 1.03 -15.34 -2.65
CA LEU A 51 2.00 -16.43 -2.79
C LEU A 51 2.85 -16.57 -1.52
N VAL A 52 3.39 -15.47 -1.00
CA VAL A 52 4.24 -15.49 0.20
C VAL A 52 3.48 -16.01 1.41
N ILE A 53 2.24 -15.57 1.63
CA ILE A 53 1.42 -16.04 2.75
C ILE A 53 1.14 -17.54 2.62
N ARG A 54 0.85 -18.03 1.41
CA ARG A 54 0.64 -19.47 1.15
C ARG A 54 1.93 -20.28 1.36
N LEU A 55 3.09 -19.75 0.99
CA LEU A 55 4.40 -20.35 1.27
C LEU A 55 4.65 -20.46 2.79
N TRP A 56 4.43 -19.38 3.54
CA TRP A 56 4.58 -19.39 5.00
C TRP A 56 3.64 -20.36 5.69
N LYS A 57 2.39 -20.47 5.21
CA LYS A 57 1.43 -21.47 5.72
C LYS A 57 1.91 -22.90 5.53
N LYS A 58 2.76 -23.15 4.53
CA LYS A 58 3.40 -24.45 4.26
C LYS A 58 4.77 -24.62 4.92
N GLY A 59 5.16 -23.71 5.81
CA GLY A 59 6.43 -23.79 6.56
C GLY A 59 7.66 -23.30 5.80
N PHE A 60 7.51 -22.73 4.61
CA PHE A 60 8.63 -22.10 3.90
C PHE A 60 9.01 -20.78 4.57
N GLN A 61 10.27 -20.39 4.41
CA GLN A 61 10.80 -19.14 4.92
C GLN A 61 11.13 -18.18 3.77
N THR A 62 11.09 -16.88 4.05
CA THR A 62 11.54 -15.84 3.12
C THR A 62 12.83 -15.22 3.64
N ALA A 63 13.72 -14.89 2.72
CA ALA A 63 14.98 -14.19 3.01
C ALA A 63 15.09 -12.94 2.13
N PHE A 64 15.81 -11.94 2.63
CA PHE A 64 16.18 -10.74 1.88
C PHE A 64 17.69 -10.77 1.64
N ILE A 65 18.11 -10.63 0.38
CA ILE A 65 19.52 -10.62 -0.01
C ILE A 65 19.85 -9.17 -0.41
N GLU A 66 20.59 -8.45 0.44
CA GLU A 66 20.86 -7.02 0.27
C GLU A 66 21.63 -6.73 -1.03
N ASP A 67 22.60 -7.58 -1.36
CA ASP A 67 23.48 -7.38 -2.52
C ASP A 67 22.85 -7.79 -3.87
N ALA A 68 21.71 -8.48 -3.86
CA ALA A 68 21.00 -8.90 -5.07
C ALA A 68 20.03 -7.82 -5.56
N PHE A 69 20.54 -6.61 -5.81
CA PHE A 69 19.71 -5.49 -6.27
C PHE A 69 19.54 -5.50 -7.80
N VAL A 70 18.40 -4.99 -8.25
CA VAL A 70 18.07 -4.79 -9.66
C VAL A 70 17.51 -3.40 -9.89
N TYR A 71 17.69 -2.87 -11.09
CA TYR A 71 17.17 -1.56 -11.47
C TYR A 71 15.83 -1.70 -12.18
N HIS A 72 14.83 -0.95 -11.73
CA HIS A 72 13.53 -0.88 -12.38
C HIS A 72 13.18 0.54 -12.80
N LYS A 73 12.69 0.68 -14.03
CA LYS A 73 12.08 1.93 -14.48
C LYS A 73 10.78 2.19 -13.71
N ARG A 74 10.67 3.34 -13.08
CA ARG A 74 9.46 3.76 -12.36
C ARG A 74 8.38 4.24 -13.33
N ARG A 75 7.11 4.13 -12.89
CA ARG A 75 5.97 4.69 -13.62
C ARG A 75 6.12 6.21 -13.72
N ILE A 76 5.73 6.76 -14.87
CA ILE A 76 6.01 8.14 -15.24
C ILE A 76 4.82 9.10 -15.10
N SER A 77 3.61 8.62 -14.77
CA SER A 77 2.41 9.48 -14.69
C SER A 77 1.59 9.33 -13.41
N TRP A 78 1.03 10.45 -12.96
CA TRP A 78 0.15 10.54 -11.78
C TRP A 78 -1.11 9.69 -11.91
N GLU A 79 -1.69 9.62 -13.10
CA GLU A 79 -2.88 8.82 -13.34
C GLU A 79 -2.59 7.31 -13.17
N LYS A 80 -1.48 6.83 -13.75
CA LYS A 80 -1.05 5.43 -13.59
C LYS A 80 -0.69 5.11 -12.15
N PHE A 81 -0.15 6.07 -11.41
CA PHE A 81 0.13 5.94 -9.98
C PHE A 81 -1.17 5.84 -9.17
N ARG A 82 -2.12 6.75 -9.37
CA ARG A 82 -3.44 6.76 -8.72
C ARG A 82 -4.21 5.45 -8.95
N LYS A 83 -4.30 4.99 -10.21
CA LYS A 83 -4.95 3.71 -10.54
C LYS A 83 -4.28 2.54 -9.81
N GLN A 84 -2.95 2.53 -9.76
CA GLN A 84 -2.19 1.48 -9.08
C GLN A 84 -2.44 1.45 -7.57
N VAL A 85 -2.32 2.59 -6.88
CA VAL A 85 -2.52 2.64 -5.42
C VAL A 85 -3.97 2.33 -5.03
N SER A 86 -4.93 2.70 -5.87
CA SER A 86 -6.33 2.32 -5.67
C SER A 86 -6.55 0.83 -5.80
N LYS A 87 -5.96 0.18 -6.80
CA LYS A 87 -5.96 -1.29 -6.90
C LYS A 87 -5.30 -1.93 -5.67
N PHE A 88 -4.15 -1.44 -5.20
CA PHE A 88 -3.54 -1.93 -3.95
C PHE A 88 -4.47 -1.80 -2.75
N GLY A 89 -5.19 -0.68 -2.64
CA GLY A 89 -6.21 -0.45 -1.64
C GLY A 89 -7.32 -1.50 -1.69
N GLN A 90 -7.85 -1.81 -2.87
CA GLN A 90 -8.93 -2.79 -3.07
C GLN A 90 -8.49 -4.24 -2.84
N THR A 91 -7.27 -4.58 -3.27
CA THR A 91 -6.69 -5.91 -3.09
C THR A 91 -6.50 -6.27 -1.63
N ARG A 92 -6.10 -5.32 -0.77
CA ARG A 92 -5.74 -5.66 0.62
C ARG A 92 -6.92 -6.25 1.41
N PRO A 93 -8.16 -5.73 1.34
CA PRO A 93 -9.34 -6.36 1.91
C PRO A 93 -9.59 -7.78 1.40
N ILE A 94 -9.36 -8.04 0.10
CA ILE A 94 -9.49 -9.39 -0.49
C ILE A 94 -8.46 -10.35 0.14
N LEU A 95 -7.19 -9.93 0.23
CA LEU A 95 -6.16 -10.73 0.90
C LEU A 95 -6.46 -10.94 2.39
N ASN A 96 -6.99 -9.92 3.08
CA ASN A 96 -7.44 -10.03 4.47
C ASN A 96 -8.65 -10.98 4.64
N HIS A 97 -9.45 -11.15 3.59
CA HIS A 97 -10.56 -12.09 3.56
C HIS A 97 -10.04 -13.53 3.40
N TRP A 98 -9.14 -13.78 2.43
CA TRP A 98 -8.53 -15.10 2.23
C TRP A 98 -7.55 -15.52 3.33
N HIS A 99 -6.83 -14.55 3.90
CA HIS A 99 -5.79 -14.77 4.93
C HIS A 99 -6.04 -13.90 6.17
N PRO A 100 -7.05 -14.22 7.01
CA PRO A 100 -7.46 -13.36 8.13
C PRO A 100 -6.36 -13.03 9.14
N HIS A 101 -5.42 -13.94 9.36
CA HIS A 101 -4.29 -13.76 10.28
C HIS A 101 -3.29 -12.66 9.83
N THR A 102 -3.39 -12.18 8.59
CA THR A 102 -2.53 -11.12 8.05
C THR A 102 -3.12 -9.71 8.21
N ARG A 103 -4.34 -9.60 8.75
CA ARG A 103 -5.00 -8.31 9.00
C ARG A 103 -4.18 -7.46 9.96
N LYS A 104 -4.01 -6.18 9.62
CA LYS A 104 -3.34 -5.20 10.47
C LYS A 104 -4.14 -3.90 10.50
N ILE A 105 -4.22 -3.29 11.68
CA ILE A 105 -4.86 -1.98 11.84
C ILE A 105 -4.17 -0.90 11.01
N THR A 106 -2.86 -1.06 10.75
CA THR A 106 -2.08 -0.14 9.91
C THR A 106 -2.61 -0.03 8.48
N PHE A 107 -3.35 -1.01 7.98
CA PHE A 107 -3.98 -0.92 6.65
C PHE A 107 -5.13 0.08 6.60
N TRP A 108 -5.70 0.47 7.75
CA TRP A 108 -6.76 1.47 7.83
C TRP A 108 -6.24 2.90 7.86
N LEU A 109 -4.96 3.12 8.19
CA LEU A 109 -4.39 4.46 8.35
C LEU A 109 -4.60 5.38 7.13
N PRO A 110 -4.44 4.94 5.87
CA PRO A 110 -4.70 5.81 4.73
C PRO A 110 -6.18 6.19 4.58
N ALA A 111 -7.09 5.28 4.94
CA ALA A 111 -8.53 5.55 4.94
C ALA A 111 -8.91 6.55 6.04
N LEU A 112 -8.42 6.33 7.26
CA LEU A 112 -8.62 7.26 8.39
C LEU A 112 -8.04 8.63 8.10
N PHE A 113 -6.83 8.70 7.53
CA PHE A 113 -6.24 9.95 7.08
C PHE A 113 -7.12 10.69 6.07
N SER A 114 -7.64 9.96 5.06
CA SER A 114 -8.43 10.57 3.98
C SER A 114 -9.78 11.09 4.49
N LEU A 115 -10.47 10.29 5.31
CA LEU A 115 -11.71 10.68 5.98
C LEU A 115 -11.48 11.82 6.96
N GLY A 116 -10.39 11.77 7.72
CA GLY A 116 -10.01 12.83 8.67
C GLY A 116 -9.71 14.16 7.98
N LEU A 117 -9.07 14.14 6.81
CA LEU A 117 -8.82 15.37 6.04
C LEU A 117 -10.13 15.96 5.53
N ILE A 118 -11.04 15.10 5.03
CA ILE A 118 -12.37 15.53 4.60
C ILE A 118 -13.13 16.13 5.79
N ALA A 119 -13.16 15.44 6.93
CA ALA A 119 -13.82 15.93 8.13
C ALA A 119 -13.22 17.27 8.61
N ALA A 120 -11.90 17.44 8.54
CA ALA A 120 -11.24 18.71 8.87
C ALA A 120 -11.65 19.85 7.93
N LEU A 121 -11.79 19.58 6.63
CA LEU A 121 -12.26 20.56 5.64
C LEU A 121 -13.74 20.92 5.83
N ILE A 122 -14.60 19.95 6.15
CA ILE A 122 -16.01 20.24 6.43
C ILE A 122 -16.12 21.01 7.77
N GLY A 123 -15.29 20.67 8.76
CA GLY A 123 -15.19 21.35 10.05
C GLY A 123 -14.98 22.87 9.96
N THR A 124 -14.28 23.36 8.93
CA THR A 124 -14.08 24.81 8.74
C THR A 124 -15.38 25.55 8.45
N LEU A 125 -16.41 24.88 7.91
CA LEU A 125 -17.73 25.47 7.68
C LEU A 125 -18.45 25.84 9.00
N TRP A 126 -18.05 25.21 10.12
CA TRP A 126 -18.54 25.53 11.47
C TRP A 126 -17.48 26.27 12.32
N GLY A 127 -16.45 26.85 11.68
CA GLY A 127 -15.40 27.60 12.37
C GLY A 127 -14.38 26.75 13.12
N CYS A 128 -14.39 25.42 12.96
CA CYS A 128 -13.38 24.54 13.56
C CYS A 128 -12.17 24.39 12.64
N PHE A 129 -11.11 25.16 12.91
CA PHE A 129 -9.87 25.16 12.10
C PHE A 129 -8.77 24.23 12.63
N ALA A 130 -8.95 23.63 13.82
CA ALA A 130 -7.91 22.82 14.48
C ALA A 130 -7.41 21.66 13.60
N GLY A 131 -8.34 20.96 12.93
CA GLY A 131 -7.98 19.89 11.99
C GLY A 131 -7.17 20.41 10.81
N LEU A 132 -7.56 21.56 10.24
CA LEU A 132 -6.83 22.15 9.11
C LEU A 132 -5.40 22.52 9.50
N TYR A 133 -5.19 23.10 10.68
CA TYR A 133 -3.85 23.41 11.18
C TYR A 133 -2.99 22.16 11.40
N LEU A 134 -3.57 21.09 11.93
CA LEU A 134 -2.85 19.83 12.13
C LEU A 134 -2.38 19.22 10.80
N TYR A 135 -3.27 19.13 9.81
CA TYR A 135 -2.90 18.63 8.48
C TYR A 135 -1.93 19.58 7.76
N GLY A 136 -2.12 20.89 7.90
CA GLY A 136 -1.21 21.90 7.36
C GLY A 136 0.21 21.75 7.90
N ALA A 137 0.36 21.63 9.22
CA ALA A 137 1.65 21.40 9.87
C ALA A 137 2.31 20.10 9.39
N TYR A 138 1.51 19.02 9.27
CA TYR A 138 2.00 17.74 8.75
C TYR A 138 2.47 17.83 7.29
N PHE A 139 1.75 18.55 6.41
CA PHE A 139 2.18 18.77 5.03
C PHE A 139 3.44 19.62 4.93
N ILE A 140 3.55 20.67 5.74
CA ILE A 140 4.76 21.50 5.83
C ILE A 140 5.96 20.64 6.25
N LEU A 141 5.80 19.80 7.28
CA LEU A 141 6.86 18.90 7.74
C LEU A 141 7.36 17.97 6.62
N ILE A 142 6.43 17.37 5.86
CA ILE A 142 6.77 16.50 4.72
C ILE A 142 7.47 17.27 3.61
N ALA A 143 6.92 18.42 3.21
CA ALA A 143 7.51 19.26 2.17
C ALA A 143 8.92 19.70 2.56
N TRP A 144 9.11 20.17 3.79
CA TRP A 144 10.39 20.61 4.32
C TRP A 144 11.41 19.47 4.36
N HIS A 145 11.05 18.32 4.96
CA HIS A 145 11.93 17.17 5.04
C HIS A 145 12.36 16.69 3.65
N SER A 146 11.42 16.54 2.72
CA SER A 146 11.71 16.09 1.35
C SER A 146 12.52 17.12 0.56
N THR A 147 12.28 18.43 0.78
CA THR A 147 13.09 19.51 0.19
C THR A 147 14.53 19.44 0.66
N ARG A 148 14.78 19.24 1.97
CA ARG A 148 16.14 19.15 2.50
C ARG A 148 16.90 17.93 1.98
N VAL A 149 16.25 16.76 1.96
CA VAL A 149 16.88 15.51 1.50
C VAL A 149 17.22 15.55 0.02
N ASN A 150 16.33 16.12 -0.81
CA ASN A 150 16.53 16.14 -2.27
C ASN A 150 17.11 17.47 -2.79
N ARG A 151 17.38 18.43 -1.90
CA ARG A 151 17.82 19.80 -2.22
C ARG A 151 16.95 20.47 -3.28
N SER A 152 15.64 20.26 -3.23
CA SER A 152 14.70 20.76 -4.24
C SER A 152 13.30 21.01 -3.68
N LEU A 153 12.88 22.29 -3.68
CA LEU A 153 11.54 22.68 -3.25
C LEU A 153 10.44 22.03 -4.10
N ARG A 154 10.70 21.91 -5.42
CA ARG A 154 9.81 21.21 -6.35
C ARG A 154 9.56 19.77 -5.89
N ILE A 155 10.61 19.04 -5.50
CA ILE A 155 10.47 17.66 -5.00
C ILE A 155 9.72 17.63 -3.65
N GLY A 156 9.93 18.64 -2.80
CA GLY A 156 9.15 18.84 -1.57
C GLY A 156 7.65 18.89 -1.81
N LEU A 157 7.20 19.80 -2.69
CA LEU A 157 5.79 19.96 -3.04
C LEU A 157 5.21 18.72 -3.73
N LEU A 158 5.96 18.13 -4.67
CA LEU A 158 5.54 16.89 -5.35
C LEU A 158 5.41 15.71 -4.38
N SER A 159 6.14 15.72 -3.25
CA SER A 159 6.02 14.67 -2.22
C SER A 159 4.70 14.75 -1.46
N VAL A 160 4.23 15.98 -1.15
CA VAL A 160 2.89 16.19 -0.56
C VAL A 160 1.81 15.77 -1.55
N TRP A 161 1.95 16.13 -2.83
CA TRP A 161 1.03 15.70 -3.87
C TRP A 161 0.98 14.18 -4.03
N ALA A 162 2.14 13.52 -4.04
CA ALA A 162 2.23 12.07 -4.09
C ALA A 162 1.59 11.39 -2.87
N LEU A 163 1.77 11.95 -1.67
CA LEU A 163 1.13 11.47 -0.44
C LEU A 163 -0.39 11.51 -0.58
N LEU A 164 -0.95 12.63 -1.02
CA LEU A 164 -2.40 12.80 -1.22
C LEU A 164 -2.92 11.74 -2.19
N ILE A 165 -2.31 11.60 -3.37
CA ILE A 165 -2.72 10.56 -4.34
C ILE A 165 -2.63 9.16 -3.74
N GLN A 166 -1.55 8.86 -3.02
CA GLN A 166 -1.33 7.55 -2.41
C GLN A 166 -2.40 7.24 -1.35
N PHE A 167 -2.64 8.17 -0.43
CA PHE A 167 -3.49 7.94 0.74
C PHE A 167 -4.97 7.93 0.35
N PHE A 168 -5.41 8.87 -0.49
CA PHE A 168 -6.78 8.87 -1.01
C PHE A 168 -7.04 7.69 -1.93
N GLY A 169 -6.11 7.41 -2.86
CA GLY A 169 -6.25 6.30 -3.79
C GLY A 169 -6.34 4.96 -3.06
N TYR A 170 -5.38 4.67 -2.19
CA TYR A 170 -5.41 3.44 -1.38
C TYR A 170 -6.59 3.44 -0.40
N GLY A 171 -6.79 4.52 0.35
CA GLY A 171 -7.77 4.61 1.44
C GLY A 171 -9.20 4.37 0.96
N PHE A 172 -9.62 5.04 -0.11
CA PHE A 172 -10.95 4.80 -0.69
C PHE A 172 -11.06 3.45 -1.36
N GLY A 173 -10.01 2.97 -2.04
CA GLY A 173 -9.99 1.60 -2.58
C GLY A 173 -10.19 0.55 -1.48
N PHE A 174 -9.54 0.76 -0.34
CA PHE A 174 -9.63 -0.11 0.84
C PHE A 174 -11.02 -0.09 1.46
N LEU A 175 -11.60 1.09 1.68
CA LEU A 175 -12.97 1.21 2.20
C LEU A 175 -13.98 0.57 1.26
N TYR A 176 -13.90 0.90 -0.04
CA TYR A 176 -14.79 0.37 -1.06
C TYR A 176 -14.79 -1.17 -1.07
N ALA A 177 -13.61 -1.79 -1.13
CA ALA A 177 -13.53 -3.25 -1.16
C ALA A 177 -13.93 -3.89 0.18
N THR A 178 -13.60 -3.25 1.31
CA THR A 178 -13.99 -3.75 2.65
C THR A 178 -15.51 -3.79 2.80
N PHE A 179 -16.21 -2.70 2.48
CA PHE A 179 -17.67 -2.65 2.57
C PHE A 179 -18.33 -3.61 1.57
N ARG A 180 -17.85 -3.66 0.32
CA ARG A 180 -18.37 -4.59 -0.69
C ARG A 180 -18.24 -6.06 -0.26
N LEU A 181 -17.13 -6.45 0.36
CA LEU A 181 -16.92 -7.80 0.90
C LEU A 181 -17.75 -8.07 2.16
N LEU A 182 -18.02 -7.04 2.99
CA LEU A 182 -18.81 -7.19 4.21
C LEU A 182 -20.31 -7.39 3.89
N PHE A 183 -20.84 -6.64 2.92
CA PHE A 183 -22.26 -6.62 2.59
C PHE A 183 -22.66 -7.61 1.49
N SER A 184 -21.72 -8.31 0.86
CA SER A 184 -22.00 -9.31 -0.17
C SER A 184 -21.52 -10.70 0.25
N ARG A 185 -22.27 -11.74 -0.16
CA ARG A 185 -21.87 -13.15 -0.01
C ARG A 185 -21.18 -13.72 -1.26
N GLN A 186 -21.04 -12.92 -2.31
CA GLN A 186 -20.37 -13.33 -3.55
C GLN A 186 -18.85 -13.44 -3.35
N SER A 187 -18.19 -14.26 -4.17
CA SER A 187 -16.74 -14.41 -4.12
C SER A 187 -16.04 -13.13 -4.60
N PRO A 188 -14.80 -12.85 -4.14
CA PRO A 188 -14.04 -11.66 -4.58
C PRO A 188 -13.85 -11.56 -6.10
N GLU A 189 -13.74 -12.69 -6.80
CA GLU A 189 -13.60 -12.78 -8.26
C GLU A 189 -14.82 -12.19 -8.99
N VAL A 190 -16.02 -12.45 -8.45
CA VAL A 190 -17.28 -11.91 -8.99
C VAL A 190 -17.44 -10.44 -8.64
N LEU A 191 -17.04 -10.04 -7.43
CA LEU A 191 -17.19 -8.67 -6.94
C LEU A 191 -16.21 -7.68 -7.58
N PHE A 192 -15.02 -8.16 -7.96
CA PHE A 192 -13.92 -7.34 -8.47
C PHE A 192 -13.22 -7.98 -9.67
N PRO A 193 -13.92 -8.29 -10.78
CA PRO A 193 -13.35 -9.02 -11.91
C PRO A 193 -12.14 -8.30 -12.55
N HIS A 194 -12.06 -6.96 -12.44
CA HIS A 194 -10.94 -6.13 -12.92
C HIS A 194 -9.63 -6.26 -12.10
N LEU A 195 -9.68 -6.98 -10.97
CA LEU A 195 -8.53 -7.31 -10.13
C LEU A 195 -8.03 -8.74 -10.35
N PHE A 196 -8.58 -9.48 -11.31
CA PHE A 196 -8.16 -10.84 -11.61
C PHE A 196 -7.76 -10.94 -13.08
N PHE A 197 -6.65 -11.62 -13.35
CA PHE A 197 -6.34 -12.05 -14.71
C PHE A 197 -7.39 -13.07 -15.18
N LYS A 198 -7.72 -12.99 -16.47
CA LYS A 198 -8.61 -13.97 -17.12
C LYS A 198 -7.83 -15.27 -17.31
#